data_AF-A0A959ELH1-F1
#
_entry.id   AF-A0A959ELH1-F1
#
_cell.length_a   1.000
_cell.length_b   1.000
_cell.length_c   1.000
_cell.angle_alpha   90.00
_cell.angle_beta   90.00
_cell.angle_gamma   90.00
#
_symmetry.space_group_name_H-M   'P 1'
#
loop_
_entity.id
_entity.type
_entity.pdbx_description
1 polymer ?
#
loop_
_entity_poly.entity_id
_entity_poly.type
_entity_poly.pdbx_seq_one_letter_code
_entity_poly.pdbx_strand_id
1 'polypeptide(L)' 'MEDKDFGWTVEMQVRAAKMRLRCTEVPVRYRRRIGVSKVSGTVRGTILAGHKILWTIFKLL' A
#
# COMPACT_ATOMS: atom_id res chain seq x y z
N MET A 1 5.77 4.67 -11.20
CA MET A 1 5.60 5.20 -9.84
C MET A 1 5.25 6.65 -9.98
N GLU A 2 4.01 6.89 -10.41
CA GLU A 2 3.51 8.24 -10.68
C GLU A 2 2.85 8.84 -9.44
N ASP A 3 2.19 8.01 -8.63
CA ASP A 3 1.71 8.42 -7.30
C ASP A 3 2.90 8.42 -6.33
N LYS A 4 3.00 9.44 -5.47
CA LYS A 4 4.06 9.54 -4.45
C LYS A 4 3.54 9.25 -3.03
N ASP A 5 2.23 9.06 -2.87
CA ASP A 5 1.60 8.87 -1.55
C ASP A 5 1.28 7.39 -1.29
N PHE A 6 0.01 7.04 -1.06
CA PHE A 6 -0.42 5.68 -0.77
C PHE A 6 -0.40 4.75 -2.00
N GLY A 7 -0.49 5.31 -3.22
CA GLY A 7 -0.67 4.53 -4.44
C GLY A 7 0.59 3.81 -4.93
N TRP A 8 1.79 4.32 -4.62
CA TRP A 8 3.02 3.78 -5.22
C TRP A 8 3.30 2.34 -4.78
N THR A 9 3.17 2.04 -3.49
CA THR A 9 3.44 0.67 -2.97
C THR A 9 2.61 -0.38 -3.69
N VAL A 10 1.36 -0.05 -3.96
CA VAL A 10 0.40 -0.87 -4.69
C VAL A 10 0.76 -0.92 -6.17
N GLU A 11 1.08 0.22 -6.79
CA GLU A 11 1.52 0.30 -8.19
C GLU A 11 2.74 -0.59 -8.45
N MET A 12 3.70 -0.59 -7.52
CA MET A 12 4.88 -1.46 -7.55
C MET A 12 4.49 -2.94 -7.53
N GLN A 13 3.62 -3.34 -6.61
CA GLN A 13 3.18 -4.73 -6.47
C GLN A 13 2.41 -5.20 -7.71
N VAL A 14 1.49 -4.39 -8.24
CA VAL A 14 0.71 -4.72 -9.45
C VAL A 14 1.64 -4.86 -10.66
N ARG A 15 2.61 -3.94 -10.83
CA ARG A 15 3.61 -4.05 -11.92
C ARG A 15 4.47 -5.30 -11.77
N ALA A 16 4.94 -5.62 -10.56
CA ALA A 16 5.71 -6.84 -10.30
C ALA A 16 4.92 -8.12 -10.65
N ALA A 17 3.63 -8.16 -10.30
CA ALA A 17 2.73 -9.24 -10.67
C ALA A 17 2.51 -9.33 -12.18
N LYS A 18 2.28 -8.20 -12.88
CA LYS A 18 2.14 -8.14 -14.35
C LYS A 18 3.40 -8.62 -15.07
N MET A 19 4.58 -8.29 -14.53
CA MET A 19 5.87 -8.72 -15.06
C MET A 19 6.26 -10.15 -14.65
N ARG A 20 5.39 -10.87 -13.90
CA ARG A 20 5.63 -12.23 -13.40
C ARG A 20 6.97 -12.37 -12.66
N LEU A 21 7.34 -11.33 -11.89
CA LEU A 21 8.55 -11.38 -11.07
C LEU A 21 8.38 -12.43 -9.97
N ARG A 22 9.50 -13.05 -9.58
CA ARG A 22 9.52 -13.98 -8.45
C ARG A 22 9.40 -13.20 -7.15
N CYS A 23 8.25 -13.31 -6.49
CA CYS A 23 7.98 -12.69 -5.20
C CYS A 23 7.85 -13.79 -4.13
N THR A 24 8.33 -13.51 -2.92
CA THR A 24 8.15 -14.39 -1.75
C THR A 24 7.90 -13.53 -0.52
N GLU A 25 7.06 -14.02 0.39
CA GLU A 25 6.79 -13.35 1.66
C GLU A 25 7.70 -13.93 2.73
N VAL A 26 8.43 -13.06 3.43
CA VAL A 26 9.36 -13.46 4.50
C VAL A 26 8.79 -12.96 5.82
N PRO A 27 8.55 -13.84 6.82
CA PRO A 27 8.03 -13.42 8.11
C PRO A 27 9.09 -12.60 8.86
N VAL A 28 8.70 -11.43 9.35
CA VAL A 28 9.57 -10.54 10.14
C VAL A 28 8.91 -10.19 11.46
N ARG A 29 9.72 -9.96 12.50
CA ARG A 29 9.22 -9.51 13.80
C ARG A 29 8.76 -8.06 13.70
N TYR A 30 7.51 -7.78 14.04
CA TYR A 30 6.99 -6.41 14.11
C TYR A 30 7.30 -5.78 15.46
N ARG A 31 7.86 -4.57 15.46
CA ARG A 31 8.10 -3.79 16.70
C ARG A 31 6.92 -2.85 16.94
N ARG A 32 6.55 -2.66 18.21
CA ARG A 32 5.55 -1.67 18.59
C ARG A 32 5.96 -0.28 18.08
N ARG A 33 5.05 0.38 17.36
CA ARG A 33 5.23 1.74 16.84
C ARG A 33 5.45 2.73 17.99
N ILE A 34 6.30 3.72 17.77
CA ILE A 34 6.44 4.90 18.63
C ILE A 34 5.57 6.02 18.01
N GLY A 35 4.66 6.59 18.80
CA GLY A 35 3.78 7.68 18.37
C GLY A 35 2.48 7.24 17.68
N VAL A 36 1.68 8.22 17.25
CA VAL A 36 0.35 8.02 16.64
C VAL A 36 0.45 7.96 15.12
N SER A 37 -0.33 7.09 14.50
CA SER A 37 -0.40 6.98 13.04
C SER A 37 -1.04 8.22 12.41
N LYS A 38 -0.37 8.81 11.41
CA LYS A 38 -0.89 9.93 10.61
C LYS A 38 -2.11 9.54 9.76
N VAL A 39 -2.35 8.24 9.57
CA VAL A 39 -3.30 7.71 8.58
C VAL A 39 -4.33 6.83 9.25
N SER A 40 -3.89 5.71 9.83
CA SER A 40 -4.73 4.78 10.60
C SER A 40 -5.14 5.29 11.99
N GLY A 41 -4.74 6.50 12.36
CA GLY A 41 -5.18 7.15 13.61
C GLY A 41 -6.57 7.80 13.51
N THR A 42 -7.16 7.91 12.31
CA THR A 42 -8.49 8.50 12.10
C THR A 42 -9.33 7.67 11.13
N VAL A 43 -10.65 7.63 11.34
CA VAL A 43 -11.59 6.95 10.43
C VAL A 43 -11.52 7.56 9.03
N ARG A 44 -11.49 8.89 8.93
CA ARG A 44 -11.39 9.62 7.66
C ARG A 44 -10.10 9.31 6.90
N GLY A 45 -8.95 9.32 7.58
CA GLY A 45 -7.66 9.00 6.97
C GLY A 45 -7.58 7.56 6.48
N THR A 46 -8.17 6.63 7.24
CA THR A 46 -8.24 5.21 6.87
C THR A 46 -9.10 4.99 5.62
N ILE A 47 -10.28 5.60 5.55
CA ILE A 47 -11.19 5.47 4.40
C ILE A 47 -10.56 6.09 3.14
N LEU A 48 -9.98 7.29 3.24
CA LEU A 48 -9.33 7.95 2.10
C LEU A 48 -8.15 7.15 1.56
N ALA A 49 -7.29 6.63 2.45
CA ALA A 49 -6.17 5.79 2.05
C ALA A 49 -6.67 4.48 1.41
N GLY A 50 -7.68 3.84 2.00
CA GLY A 50 -8.28 2.62 1.46
C GLY A 50 -8.89 2.83 0.07
N HIS A 51 -9.66 3.90 -0.12
CA HIS A 51 -10.23 4.25 -1.42
C HIS A 51 -9.14 4.48 -2.47
N LYS A 52 -8.08 5.24 -2.14
CA LYS A 52 -6.97 5.51 -3.06
C LYS A 52 -6.21 4.23 -3.43
N ILE A 53 -5.97 3.34 -2.48
CA ILE A 53 -5.34 2.02 -2.70
C ILE A 53 -6.21 1.19 -3.65
N LEU A 54 -7.49 0.99 -3.33
CA LEU A 54 -8.40 0.18 -4.13
C LEU A 54 -8.59 0.72 -5.54
N TRP A 55 -8.76 2.04 -5.67
CA TRP A 55 -8.84 2.72 -6.96
C TRP A 55 -7.59 2.50 -7.80
N THR A 56 -6.41 2.60 -7.19
CA THR A 56 -5.12 2.37 -7.87
C THR A 56 -4.99 0.93 -8.34
N ILE A 57 -5.39 -0.06 -7.53
CA ILE A 57 -5.42 -1.47 -7.94
C ILE A 57 -6.33 -1.62 -9.17
N PHE A 58 -7.57 -1.16 -9.08
CA PHE A 58 -8.55 -1.33 -10.16
C PHE A 58 -8.14 -0.64 -11.46
N LYS A 59 -7.51 0.55 -11.37
CA LYS A 59 -6.97 1.26 -12.52
C LYS A 59 -5.80 0.50 -13.19
N LEU A 60 -4.99 -0.19 -12.39
CA LEU A 60 -3.75 -0.83 -12.85
C LEU A 60 -3.91 -2.31 -13.16
N LEU A 61 -5.02 -2.95 -12.80
CA LEU A 61 -5.36 -4.32 -13.19
C LEU A 61 -5.69 -4.34 -14.68
#